data_AF-A0A0E3YUP0-F1
#
_entry.id   AF-A0A0E3YUP0-F1
#
_cell.length_a   1.000
_cell.length_b   1.000
_cell.length_c   1.000
_cell.angle_alpha   90.00
_cell.angle_beta   90.00
_cell.angle_gamma   90.00
#
_symmetry.space_group_name_H-M   'P 1'
#
loop_
_entity.id
_entity.type
_entity.pdbx_description
1 polymer ?
#
loop_
_entity_poly.entity_id
_entity_poly.type
_entity_poly.pdbx_seq_one_letter_code
_entity_poly.pdbx_strand_id
1 'polypeptide(L)'
;MTMTWLARLHPETSWAHLATTDFAACAALPGALAVLPVHGYADHGMGLSLDAEEALASRLLTEACAQSSAHCAPCVLPPLRFGPAPSPACTWFGLPLDNAHAVVRELARGVRFAGFSKLLLFSSSPWHKEWLDAVAVDIRVETGLTVYRVHLGSLGFDFHPAAPAAQRLIAQAAVSLVLGHPPVESRPQLSTDEEFRPGRWTNPPPLPAGPITPETAASATGLMSAAAGRLARLLSEAAWHGHPPASRCARTPHLAHTSLEPAPLWRPYGARMLGALDASALSAAASRPGALAILPTAAIEQHGPHLPVGVDAMIGQGLLARALEQLPHDCPVFVAPPLLVGKSTEHADFPGTLSLSTATFSAMVRAQVDQLRGLGFQRIAFWNTHGGNSAVLVPLIRELQSLPGLRIGMLQHGFKPEQSPQEAACGFHAGEWETALMLALAPVLVNQARASCHYPARLEDAGELRPVGAALTFGWSTRDIAPAGVIGDATLATTAHGEAWVAATANALAGRIAALARP
;
A
#
# COMPACT_ATOMS: atom_id res chain seq x y z
N MET A 1 21.42 -3.35 -1.27
CA MET A 1 20.29 -2.92 -2.13
C MET A 1 18.99 -3.20 -1.40
N THR A 2 18.08 -2.23 -1.33
CA THR A 2 16.78 -2.37 -0.66
C THR A 2 15.90 -3.43 -1.31
N MET A 3 15.22 -4.25 -0.52
CA MET A 3 14.45 -5.42 -1.01
C MET A 3 12.94 -5.19 -1.07
N THR A 4 12.45 -4.11 -0.48
CA THR A 4 11.03 -3.77 -0.46
C THR A 4 10.77 -2.65 -1.46
N TRP A 5 9.67 -2.72 -2.20
CA TRP A 5 9.37 -1.69 -3.19
C TRP A 5 8.98 -0.38 -2.51
N LEU A 6 8.32 -0.46 -1.34
CA LEU A 6 8.02 0.72 -0.55
C LEU A 6 9.31 1.47 -0.23
N ALA A 7 10.39 0.81 0.20
CA ALA A 7 11.65 1.48 0.51
C ALA A 7 12.52 1.87 -0.70
N ARG A 8 12.05 1.63 -1.94
CA ARG A 8 12.66 2.14 -3.17
C ARG A 8 11.91 3.36 -3.75
N LEU A 9 10.79 3.75 -3.14
CA LEU A 9 10.11 5.00 -3.49
C LEU A 9 11.05 6.20 -3.26
N HIS A 10 10.75 7.32 -3.90
CA HIS A 10 11.58 8.51 -3.76
C HIS A 10 11.59 8.96 -2.28
N PRO A 11 12.77 8.98 -1.63
CA PRO A 11 12.88 9.12 -0.17
C PRO A 11 12.35 10.46 0.34
N GLU A 12 12.43 11.48 -0.51
CA GLU A 12 12.06 12.83 -0.16
C GLU A 12 10.55 13.10 -0.20
N THR A 13 9.77 12.20 -0.81
CA THR A 13 8.34 12.43 -1.01
C THR A 13 7.48 11.31 -0.43
N SER A 14 8.04 10.19 0.01
CA SER A 14 7.24 9.09 0.55
C SER A 14 6.83 9.33 2.01
N TRP A 15 5.53 9.34 2.28
CA TRP A 15 4.98 9.37 3.65
C TRP A 15 5.52 8.21 4.50
N ALA A 16 5.57 7.01 3.91
CA ALA A 16 5.97 5.79 4.59
C ALA A 16 7.46 5.73 4.98
N HIS A 17 8.28 6.71 4.55
CA HIS A 17 9.72 6.78 4.84
C HIS A 17 10.06 7.75 5.97
N LEU A 18 9.09 8.57 6.38
CA LEU A 18 9.29 9.52 7.46
C LEU A 18 9.17 8.82 8.81
N ALA A 19 10.07 9.14 9.74
CA ALA A 19 9.86 8.80 11.14
C ALA A 19 8.79 9.72 11.74
N THR A 20 8.10 9.27 12.79
CA THR A 20 7.01 10.05 13.41
C THR A 20 7.42 11.47 13.83
N THR A 21 8.66 11.62 14.28
CA THR A 21 9.25 12.89 14.71
C THR A 21 9.49 13.90 13.58
N ASP A 22 9.54 13.43 12.35
CA ASP A 22 9.94 14.25 11.19
C ASP A 22 8.71 14.87 10.52
N PHE A 23 7.50 14.36 10.83
CA PHE A 23 6.24 14.85 10.28
C PHE A 23 5.95 16.30 10.61
N ALA A 24 6.22 16.73 11.85
CA ALA A 24 5.98 18.12 12.25
C ALA A 24 6.83 19.10 11.43
N ALA A 25 8.11 18.77 11.19
CA ALA A 25 8.99 19.56 10.34
C ALA A 25 8.56 19.52 8.86
N CYS A 26 8.15 18.35 8.37
CA CYS A 26 7.66 18.17 7.00
C CYS A 26 6.40 18.99 6.73
N ALA A 27 5.42 18.92 7.63
CA ALA A 27 4.15 19.63 7.51
C ALA A 27 4.30 21.16 7.64
N ALA A 28 5.36 21.63 8.31
CA ALA A 28 5.67 23.05 8.45
C ALA A 28 6.39 23.65 7.22
N LEU A 29 6.81 22.84 6.26
CA LEU A 29 7.47 23.34 5.05
C LEU A 29 6.53 24.24 4.24
N PRO A 30 7.02 25.37 3.69
CA PRO A 30 6.27 26.14 2.71
C PRO A 30 5.87 25.26 1.53
N GLY A 31 4.57 25.14 1.27
CA GLY A 31 4.04 24.31 0.19
C GLY A 31 3.98 22.82 0.50
N ALA A 32 3.96 22.44 1.79
CA ALA A 32 3.65 21.07 2.21
C ALA A 32 2.27 20.64 1.67
N LEU A 33 2.26 19.54 0.91
CA LEU A 33 1.07 18.99 0.28
C LEU A 33 1.03 17.49 0.46
N ALA A 34 0.06 16.98 1.21
CA ALA A 34 -0.19 15.54 1.24
C ALA A 34 -0.83 15.11 -0.09
N VAL A 35 -0.39 14.00 -0.66
CA VAL A 35 -0.95 13.43 -1.90
C VAL A 35 -1.40 12.02 -1.61
N LEU A 36 -2.69 11.72 -1.78
CA LEU A 36 -3.25 10.38 -1.67
C LEU A 36 -3.55 9.82 -3.06
N PRO A 37 -2.75 8.87 -3.56
CA PRO A 37 -3.07 8.15 -4.79
C PRO A 37 -4.23 7.18 -4.54
N VAL A 38 -5.22 7.20 -5.41
CA VAL A 38 -6.40 6.32 -5.37
C VAL A 38 -6.52 5.62 -6.72
N HIS A 39 -6.08 4.37 -6.77
CA HIS A 39 -5.99 3.60 -8.00
C HIS A 39 -7.17 2.65 -8.19
N GLY A 40 -7.63 2.55 -9.44
CA GLY A 40 -8.52 1.51 -9.89
C GLY A 40 -7.74 0.25 -10.27
N TYR A 41 -8.40 -0.89 -10.14
CA TYR A 41 -7.91 -2.20 -10.56
C TYR A 41 -8.96 -2.84 -11.45
N ALA A 42 -8.77 -2.79 -12.76
CA ALA A 42 -9.82 -3.17 -13.69
C ALA A 42 -9.22 -3.64 -15.02
N ASP A 43 -9.94 -4.56 -15.66
CA ASP A 43 -9.66 -4.92 -17.05
C ASP A 43 -10.50 -4.01 -17.95
N HIS A 44 -9.82 -3.11 -18.66
CA HIS A 44 -10.45 -2.19 -19.61
C HIS A 44 -10.44 -2.70 -21.05
N GLY A 45 -10.21 -4.01 -21.26
CA GLY A 45 -10.14 -4.64 -22.58
C GLY A 45 -8.90 -4.20 -23.37
N MET A 46 -7.79 -3.94 -22.67
CA MET A 46 -6.53 -3.49 -23.27
C MET A 46 -5.48 -4.61 -23.38
N GLY A 47 -5.79 -5.83 -22.94
CA GLY A 47 -4.82 -6.94 -22.97
C GLY A 47 -3.63 -6.71 -22.03
N LEU A 48 -3.86 -6.02 -20.91
CA LEU A 48 -2.82 -5.67 -19.95
C LEU A 48 -3.23 -6.13 -18.55
N SER A 49 -2.31 -6.02 -17.59
CA SER A 49 -2.56 -6.38 -16.20
C SER A 49 -3.58 -5.46 -15.54
N LEU A 50 -4.25 -5.96 -14.51
CA LEU A 50 -5.28 -5.21 -13.77
C LEU A 50 -4.74 -3.96 -13.06
N ASP A 51 -3.45 -3.95 -12.72
CA ASP A 51 -2.73 -2.82 -12.14
C ASP A 51 -2.30 -1.76 -13.17
N ALA A 52 -2.74 -1.85 -14.43
CA ALA A 52 -2.40 -0.93 -15.52
C ALA A 52 -2.57 0.55 -15.13
N GLU A 53 -3.67 0.86 -14.45
CA GLU A 53 -3.95 2.21 -13.96
C GLU A 53 -2.94 2.67 -12.89
N GLU A 54 -2.63 1.82 -11.91
CA GLU A 54 -1.62 2.11 -10.87
C GLU A 54 -0.25 2.30 -11.48
N ALA A 55 0.13 1.43 -12.42
CA ALA A 55 1.44 1.47 -13.07
C ALA A 55 1.67 2.82 -13.78
N LEU A 56 0.71 3.24 -14.61
CA LEU A 56 0.82 4.51 -15.32
C LEU A 56 0.71 5.71 -14.36
N ALA A 57 -0.27 5.71 -13.46
CA ALA A 57 -0.48 6.82 -12.54
C ALA A 57 0.74 7.02 -11.61
N SER A 58 1.29 5.94 -11.07
CA SER A 58 2.48 5.99 -10.21
C SER A 58 3.71 6.46 -10.97
N ARG A 59 3.86 6.08 -12.26
CA ARG A 59 4.92 6.62 -13.13
C ARG A 59 4.83 8.14 -13.22
N LEU A 60 3.65 8.63 -13.60
CA LEU A 60 3.41 10.05 -13.84
C LEU A 60 3.56 10.85 -12.54
N LEU A 61 3.08 10.33 -11.41
CA LEU A 61 3.23 10.98 -10.12
C LEU A 61 4.71 11.07 -9.71
N THR A 62 5.47 9.99 -9.89
CA THR A 62 6.91 9.98 -9.59
C THR A 62 7.66 11.02 -10.41
N GLU A 63 7.40 11.06 -11.72
CA GLU A 63 8.01 12.01 -12.64
C GLU A 63 7.57 13.46 -12.34
N ALA A 64 6.30 13.66 -11.99
CA ALA A 64 5.77 14.96 -11.61
C ALA A 64 6.37 15.48 -10.29
N CYS A 65 6.57 14.61 -9.30
CA CYS A 65 7.25 14.96 -8.06
C CYS A 65 8.70 15.40 -8.34
N ALA A 66 9.42 14.69 -9.21
CA ALA A 66 10.79 15.05 -9.60
C ALA A 66 10.87 16.39 -10.35
N GLN A 67 9.82 16.76 -11.10
CA GLN A 67 9.73 18.03 -11.83
C GLN A 67 9.12 19.19 -11.01
N SER A 68 8.56 18.90 -9.84
CA SER A 68 7.87 19.92 -9.04
C SER A 68 8.82 21.02 -8.54
N SER A 69 8.32 22.24 -8.43
CA SER A 69 9.18 23.40 -8.09
C SER A 69 9.74 23.30 -6.67
N ALA A 70 10.82 24.07 -6.38
CA ALA A 70 11.39 24.17 -5.03
C ALA A 70 10.42 24.70 -3.95
N HIS A 71 9.24 25.17 -4.35
CA HIS A 71 8.18 25.68 -3.47
C HIS A 71 7.05 24.66 -3.24
N CYS A 72 7.18 23.45 -3.77
CA CYS A 72 6.26 22.33 -3.58
C CYS A 72 6.98 21.25 -2.78
N ALA A 73 6.39 20.84 -1.66
CA ALA A 73 6.90 19.74 -0.84
C ALA A 73 5.84 18.63 -0.79
N PRO A 74 5.69 17.83 -1.87
CA PRO A 74 4.70 16.78 -1.91
C PRO A 74 5.10 15.62 -0.99
N CYS A 75 4.17 15.17 -0.15
CA CYS A 75 4.28 13.98 0.68
C CYS A 75 3.22 12.97 0.24
N VAL A 76 3.65 11.98 -0.54
CA VAL A 76 2.83 10.94 -1.16
C VAL A 76 2.56 9.82 -0.16
N LEU A 77 1.29 9.64 0.18
CA LEU A 77 0.80 8.55 1.00
C LEU A 77 0.91 7.21 0.24
N PRO A 78 0.95 6.08 0.95
CA PRO A 78 0.78 4.77 0.32
C PRO A 78 -0.51 4.73 -0.50
N PRO A 79 -0.47 4.19 -1.73
CA PRO A 79 -1.62 4.21 -2.62
C PRO A 79 -2.76 3.35 -2.08
N LEU A 80 -3.99 3.84 -2.23
CA LEU A 80 -5.18 3.02 -2.13
C LEU A 80 -5.39 2.27 -3.44
N ARG A 81 -5.47 0.95 -3.37
CA ARG A 81 -5.69 0.04 -4.51
C ARG A 81 -7.15 -0.42 -4.61
N PHE A 82 -8.01 0.26 -3.89
CA PHE A 82 -9.39 -0.11 -3.66
C PHE A 82 -10.23 1.15 -3.75
N GLY A 83 -11.28 1.11 -4.56
CA GLY A 83 -12.21 2.22 -4.75
C GLY A 83 -13.56 1.72 -5.24
N PRO A 84 -14.52 2.61 -5.47
CA PRO A 84 -15.82 2.24 -6.03
C PRO A 84 -15.64 1.53 -7.37
N ALA A 85 -16.27 0.37 -7.49
CA ALA A 85 -16.38 -0.36 -8.73
C ALA A 85 -17.74 -0.06 -9.38
N PRO A 86 -17.81 0.16 -10.70
CA PRO A 86 -19.08 0.21 -11.43
C PRO A 86 -19.79 -1.15 -11.47
N SER A 87 -19.02 -2.24 -11.33
CA SER A 87 -19.48 -3.62 -11.51
C SER A 87 -18.52 -4.63 -10.87
N PRO A 88 -19.02 -5.73 -10.29
CA PRO A 88 -18.20 -6.89 -9.92
C PRO A 88 -17.48 -7.56 -11.10
N ALA A 89 -17.97 -7.37 -12.34
CA ALA A 89 -17.44 -8.05 -13.53
C ALA A 89 -16.26 -7.30 -14.19
N CYS A 90 -16.19 -5.98 -14.04
CA CYS A 90 -15.18 -5.14 -14.71
C CYS A 90 -14.08 -4.63 -13.75
N THR A 91 -14.29 -4.72 -12.44
CA THR A 91 -13.36 -4.19 -11.44
C THR A 91 -13.03 -5.23 -10.39
N TRP A 92 -11.73 -5.33 -10.15
CA TRP A 92 -11.11 -6.27 -9.26
C TRP A 92 -10.69 -5.47 -8.03
N PHE A 93 -10.95 -5.98 -6.83
CA PHE A 93 -10.62 -5.28 -5.60
C PHE A 93 -11.46 -4.01 -5.30
N GLY A 94 -12.61 -3.84 -5.95
CA GLY A 94 -13.61 -2.81 -5.64
C GLY A 94 -14.18 -2.88 -4.22
N LEU A 95 -14.58 -1.73 -3.69
CA LEU A 95 -15.12 -1.60 -2.33
C LEU A 95 -16.52 -0.97 -2.42
N PRO A 96 -17.51 -1.37 -1.59
CA PRO A 96 -18.79 -0.67 -1.52
C PRO A 96 -18.57 0.83 -1.24
N LEU A 97 -19.40 1.68 -1.86
CA LEU A 97 -19.18 3.13 -1.89
C LEU A 97 -19.00 3.73 -0.48
N ASP A 98 -19.87 3.38 0.46
CA ASP A 98 -19.81 3.90 1.83
C ASP A 98 -18.51 3.51 2.54
N ASN A 99 -18.00 2.30 2.29
CA ASN A 99 -16.75 1.82 2.85
C ASN A 99 -15.56 2.54 2.21
N ALA A 100 -15.56 2.74 0.88
CA ALA A 100 -14.54 3.53 0.20
C ALA A 100 -14.52 4.98 0.73
N HIS A 101 -15.69 5.57 0.90
CA HIS A 101 -15.87 6.89 1.47
C HIS A 101 -15.32 7.00 2.90
N ALA A 102 -15.59 6.00 3.74
CA ALA A 102 -15.08 5.93 5.12
C ALA A 102 -13.54 5.84 5.17
N VAL A 103 -12.93 4.98 4.32
CA VAL A 103 -11.46 4.84 4.25
C VAL A 103 -10.80 6.19 3.97
N VAL A 104 -11.19 6.89 2.91
CA VAL A 104 -10.55 8.16 2.53
C VAL A 104 -10.74 9.22 3.62
N ARG A 105 -11.91 9.29 4.27
CA ARG A 105 -12.16 10.21 5.38
C ARG A 105 -11.28 9.91 6.60
N GLU A 106 -11.13 8.64 6.97
CA GLU A 106 -10.27 8.24 8.10
C GLU A 106 -8.80 8.54 7.81
N LEU A 107 -8.31 8.28 6.59
CA LEU A 107 -6.96 8.68 6.18
C LEU A 107 -6.76 10.20 6.23
N ALA A 108 -7.74 10.98 5.78
CA ALA A 108 -7.65 12.44 5.81
C ALA A 108 -7.56 13.00 7.24
N ARG A 109 -8.19 12.35 8.23
CA ARG A 109 -8.01 12.70 9.64
C ARG A 109 -6.58 12.45 10.10
N GLY A 110 -5.97 11.34 9.70
CA GLY A 110 -4.55 11.07 9.94
C GLY A 110 -3.64 12.12 9.29
N VAL A 111 -3.93 12.52 8.06
CA VAL A 111 -3.21 13.61 7.36
C VAL A 111 -3.30 14.92 8.12
N ARG A 112 -4.50 15.29 8.58
CA ARG A 112 -4.72 16.50 9.37
C ARG A 112 -3.98 16.44 10.71
N PHE A 113 -4.03 15.30 11.38
CA PHE A 113 -3.35 15.07 12.66
C PHE A 113 -1.83 15.17 12.53
N ALA A 114 -1.26 14.71 11.42
CA ALA A 114 0.16 14.87 11.10
C ALA A 114 0.59 16.33 10.82
N GLY A 115 -0.34 17.29 10.83
CA GLY A 115 -0.07 18.72 10.73
C GLY A 115 -0.31 19.33 9.35
N PHE A 116 -0.67 18.54 8.34
CA PHE A 116 -0.93 19.06 7.00
C PHE A 116 -2.22 19.90 6.97
N SER A 117 -2.24 20.89 6.07
CA SER A 117 -3.40 21.75 5.81
C SER A 117 -4.00 21.53 4.41
N LYS A 118 -3.29 20.80 3.55
CA LYS A 118 -3.65 20.56 2.15
C LYS A 118 -3.53 19.07 1.82
N LEU A 119 -4.52 18.56 1.11
CA LEU A 119 -4.58 17.19 0.62
C LEU A 119 -4.97 17.19 -0.85
N LEU A 120 -4.21 16.49 -1.69
CA LEU A 120 -4.55 16.23 -3.08
C LEU A 120 -4.93 14.76 -3.24
N LEU A 121 -6.13 14.50 -3.73
CA LEU A 121 -6.60 13.18 -4.13
C LEU A 121 -6.23 12.97 -5.60
N PHE A 122 -5.35 12.01 -5.89
CA PHE A 122 -4.92 11.70 -7.25
C PHE A 122 -5.53 10.37 -7.71
N SER A 123 -6.53 10.43 -8.58
CA SER A 123 -7.24 9.24 -9.04
C SER A 123 -6.78 8.78 -10.40
N SER A 124 -6.54 7.48 -10.55
CA SER A 124 -6.35 6.87 -11.87
C SER A 124 -7.66 6.44 -12.52
N SER A 125 -8.66 6.08 -11.71
CA SER A 125 -9.86 5.42 -12.23
C SER A 125 -10.92 6.41 -12.69
N PRO A 126 -11.58 6.15 -13.84
CA PRO A 126 -12.70 6.97 -14.30
C PRO A 126 -13.90 6.90 -13.36
N TRP A 127 -14.06 5.79 -12.62
CA TRP A 127 -15.19 5.52 -11.73
C TRP A 127 -15.16 6.28 -10.41
N HIS A 128 -14.02 6.91 -10.11
CA HIS A 128 -13.85 7.61 -8.84
C HIS A 128 -14.30 9.07 -8.90
N LYS A 129 -14.65 9.62 -10.08
CA LYS A 129 -14.77 11.07 -10.26
C LYS A 129 -15.85 11.68 -9.36
N GLU A 130 -17.09 11.23 -9.50
CA GLU A 130 -18.24 11.75 -8.75
C GLU A 130 -18.13 11.43 -7.26
N TRP A 131 -17.60 10.25 -6.94
CA TRP A 131 -17.35 9.85 -5.55
C TRP A 131 -16.30 10.73 -4.87
N LEU A 132 -15.18 10.99 -5.54
CA LEU A 132 -14.12 11.84 -4.99
C LEU A 132 -14.56 13.30 -4.85
N ASP A 133 -15.50 13.75 -5.69
CA ASP A 133 -16.13 15.05 -5.51
C ASP A 133 -16.91 15.12 -4.20
N ALA A 134 -17.73 14.11 -3.91
CA ALA A 134 -18.49 14.02 -2.67
C ALA A 134 -17.58 13.90 -1.43
N VAL A 135 -16.61 12.98 -1.46
CA VAL A 135 -15.74 12.75 -0.30
C VAL A 135 -14.83 13.95 -0.01
N ALA A 136 -14.42 14.71 -1.03
CA ALA A 136 -13.60 15.90 -0.83
C ALA A 136 -14.34 17.00 -0.06
N VAL A 137 -15.66 17.14 -0.28
CA VAL A 137 -16.49 18.09 0.48
C VAL A 137 -16.55 17.67 1.95
N ASP A 138 -16.83 16.39 2.22
CA ASP A 138 -16.91 15.87 3.59
C ASP A 138 -15.58 15.99 4.33
N ILE A 139 -14.47 15.65 3.68
CA ILE A 139 -13.13 15.81 4.24
C ILE A 139 -12.89 17.27 4.63
N ARG A 140 -13.21 18.22 3.75
CA ARG A 140 -13.01 19.65 4.01
C ARG A 140 -13.83 20.12 5.22
N VAL A 141 -15.09 19.68 5.32
CA VAL A 141 -15.98 20.03 6.44
C VAL A 141 -15.46 19.45 7.76
N GLU A 142 -15.01 18.19 7.75
CA GLU A 142 -14.63 17.48 8.98
C GLU A 142 -13.25 17.83 9.50
N THR A 143 -12.29 18.03 8.59
CA THR A 143 -10.87 18.14 8.95
C THR A 143 -10.34 19.57 8.81
N GLY A 144 -11.07 20.44 8.08
CA GLY A 144 -10.60 21.76 7.69
C GLY A 144 -9.48 21.75 6.63
N LEU A 145 -9.15 20.58 6.06
CA LEU A 145 -8.17 20.49 4.98
C LEU A 145 -8.67 21.20 3.72
N THR A 146 -7.76 21.87 3.02
CA THR A 146 -8.00 22.27 1.63
C THR A 146 -7.78 21.05 0.74
N VAL A 147 -8.84 20.57 0.09
CA VAL A 147 -8.81 19.35 -0.72
C VAL A 147 -8.78 19.69 -2.20
N TYR A 148 -7.76 19.18 -2.89
CA TYR A 148 -7.61 19.22 -4.34
C TYR A 148 -7.87 17.84 -4.92
N ARG A 149 -8.29 17.77 -6.19
CA ARG A 149 -8.52 16.51 -6.90
C ARG A 149 -7.88 16.60 -8.28
N VAL A 150 -7.17 15.57 -8.67
CA VAL A 150 -6.65 15.41 -10.03
C VAL A 150 -7.00 14.02 -10.50
N HIS A 151 -7.58 13.93 -11.70
CA HIS A 151 -7.94 12.68 -12.33
C HIS A 151 -7.01 12.41 -13.51
N LEU A 152 -6.54 11.18 -13.64
CA LEU A 152 -5.66 10.76 -14.74
C LEU A 152 -6.27 11.04 -16.13
N GLY A 153 -7.60 10.88 -16.27
CA GLY A 153 -8.32 11.26 -17.49
C GLY A 153 -8.15 12.73 -17.89
N SER A 154 -8.06 13.65 -16.91
CA SER A 154 -7.82 15.08 -17.18
C SER A 154 -6.40 15.40 -17.65
N LEU A 155 -5.48 14.44 -17.50
CA LEU A 155 -4.11 14.50 -18.01
C LEU A 155 -3.96 13.85 -19.39
N GLY A 156 -5.06 13.34 -19.97
CA GLY A 156 -5.10 12.73 -21.31
C GLY A 156 -5.14 11.21 -21.33
N PHE A 157 -5.16 10.56 -20.17
CA PHE A 157 -5.25 9.09 -20.05
C PHE A 157 -6.59 8.68 -19.45
N ASP A 158 -7.60 8.53 -20.29
CA ASP A 158 -8.92 8.07 -19.88
C ASP A 158 -9.06 6.56 -20.09
N PHE A 159 -9.16 5.83 -18.98
CA PHE A 159 -9.38 4.38 -18.97
C PHE A 159 -10.86 4.03 -19.12
N HIS A 160 -11.77 5.02 -19.16
CA HIS A 160 -13.18 4.75 -19.32
C HIS A 160 -13.44 3.95 -20.60
N PRO A 161 -14.21 2.86 -20.57
CA PRO A 161 -14.30 2.01 -21.76
C PRO A 161 -15.09 2.66 -22.92
N ALA A 162 -15.86 3.73 -22.69
CA ALA A 162 -16.42 4.58 -23.77
C ALA A 162 -15.44 5.63 -24.33
N ALA A 163 -14.20 5.71 -23.84
CA ALA A 163 -13.21 6.59 -24.44
C ALA A 163 -12.95 6.21 -25.92
N PRO A 164 -12.68 7.19 -26.81
CA PRO A 164 -12.38 6.92 -28.21
C PRO A 164 -11.25 5.88 -28.37
N ALA A 165 -11.38 4.99 -29.36
CA ALA A 165 -10.42 3.90 -29.58
C ALA A 165 -8.96 4.41 -29.73
N ALA A 166 -8.76 5.55 -30.39
CA ALA A 166 -7.44 6.17 -30.52
C ALA A 166 -6.82 6.56 -29.17
N GLN A 167 -7.61 7.08 -28.22
CA GLN A 167 -7.13 7.41 -26.87
C GLN A 167 -6.82 6.14 -26.08
N ARG A 168 -7.69 5.13 -26.17
CA ARG A 168 -7.47 3.83 -25.53
C ARG A 168 -6.19 3.14 -26.04
N LEU A 169 -5.89 3.22 -27.34
CA LEU A 169 -4.64 2.73 -27.94
C LEU A 169 -3.40 3.44 -27.38
N ILE A 170 -3.46 4.77 -27.22
CA ILE A 170 -2.36 5.54 -26.61
C ILE A 170 -2.17 5.15 -25.14
N ALA A 171 -3.25 4.95 -24.38
CA ALA A 171 -3.19 4.49 -22.99
C ALA A 171 -2.60 3.07 -22.89
N GLN A 172 -3.05 2.13 -23.73
CA GLN A 172 -2.48 0.78 -23.84
C GLN A 172 -0.98 0.82 -24.13
N ALA A 173 -0.57 1.65 -25.09
CA ALA A 173 0.84 1.85 -25.42
C ALA A 173 1.66 2.42 -24.26
N ALA A 174 1.14 3.46 -23.57
CA ALA A 174 1.79 4.06 -22.42
C ALA A 174 2.00 3.05 -21.29
N VAL A 175 0.97 2.28 -20.95
CA VAL A 175 1.06 1.22 -19.94
C VAL A 175 2.03 0.13 -20.38
N SER A 176 2.01 -0.30 -21.65
CA SER A 176 2.94 -1.31 -22.17
C SER A 176 4.41 -0.86 -22.07
N LEU A 177 4.69 0.41 -22.37
CA LEU A 177 6.02 1.00 -22.20
C LEU A 177 6.44 1.06 -20.73
N VAL A 178 5.50 1.40 -19.84
CA VAL A 178 5.72 1.45 -18.40
C VAL A 178 6.01 0.06 -17.81
N LEU A 179 5.23 -0.95 -18.20
CA LEU A 179 5.36 -2.33 -17.73
C LEU A 179 6.48 -3.11 -18.42
N GLY A 180 6.94 -2.65 -19.58
CA GLY A 180 8.03 -3.28 -20.33
C GLY A 180 7.63 -4.54 -21.11
N HIS A 181 6.33 -4.76 -21.35
CA HIS A 181 5.83 -5.90 -22.13
C HIS A 181 4.66 -5.48 -23.03
N PRO A 182 4.44 -6.15 -24.18
CA PRO A 182 3.33 -5.84 -25.05
C PRO A 182 1.98 -6.29 -24.44
N PRO A 183 0.86 -5.76 -24.96
CA PRO A 183 -0.46 -6.29 -24.65
C PRO A 183 -0.61 -7.72 -25.19
N VAL A 184 -1.29 -8.56 -24.41
CA VAL A 184 -1.65 -9.93 -24.77
C VAL A 184 -3.07 -9.99 -25.33
N GLU A 185 -3.44 -11.14 -25.87
CA GLU A 185 -4.80 -11.38 -26.34
C GLU A 185 -5.78 -11.21 -25.18
N SER A 186 -6.68 -10.23 -25.31
CA SER A 186 -7.74 -10.00 -24.34
C SER A 186 -8.95 -10.87 -24.70
N ARG A 187 -9.70 -11.30 -23.68
CA ARG A 187 -10.90 -12.12 -23.89
C ARG A 187 -11.93 -11.38 -24.76
N PRO A 188 -12.74 -12.09 -25.56
CA PRO A 188 -13.85 -11.47 -26.30
C PRO A 188 -14.81 -10.75 -25.33
N GLN A 189 -15.45 -9.68 -25.80
CA GLN A 189 -16.42 -8.85 -25.05
C GLN A 189 -17.30 -9.69 -24.13
N LEU A 190 -17.25 -9.43 -22.82
CA LEU A 190 -18.11 -10.11 -21.86
C LEU A 190 -19.02 -9.16 -21.09
N SER A 191 -20.29 -9.52 -21.19
CA SER A 191 -21.48 -9.07 -20.47
C SER A 191 -22.01 -7.67 -20.80
N THR A 192 -23.32 -7.64 -21.04
CA THR A 192 -24.11 -6.47 -20.70
C THR A 192 -24.28 -6.48 -19.20
N ASP A 193 -23.87 -5.41 -18.54
CA ASP A 193 -24.12 -5.26 -17.11
C ASP A 193 -25.40 -4.46 -16.92
N GLU A 194 -26.46 -5.12 -16.48
CA GLU A 194 -27.75 -4.48 -16.19
C GLU A 194 -27.76 -3.70 -14.87
N GLU A 195 -26.82 -3.98 -13.97
CA GLU A 195 -26.68 -3.32 -12.68
C GLU A 195 -25.78 -2.08 -12.74
N PHE A 196 -25.11 -1.85 -13.89
CA PHE A 196 -24.31 -0.65 -14.13
C PHE A 196 -25.19 0.60 -14.00
N ARG A 197 -24.80 1.57 -13.17
CA ARG A 197 -25.71 2.67 -12.81
C ARG A 197 -25.65 3.86 -13.78
N PRO A 198 -26.79 4.31 -14.34
CA PRO A 198 -28.07 3.61 -14.49
C PRO A 198 -28.26 3.13 -15.94
N GLY A 199 -28.13 1.83 -16.20
CA GLY A 199 -28.48 1.19 -17.46
C GLY A 199 -27.61 -0.01 -17.85
N ARG A 200 -27.93 -0.58 -19.01
CA ARG A 200 -27.09 -1.63 -19.61
C ARG A 200 -25.80 -1.04 -20.14
N TRP A 201 -24.68 -1.40 -19.54
CA TRP A 201 -23.36 -1.10 -20.10
C TRP A 201 -22.88 -2.25 -20.98
N THR A 202 -22.36 -1.92 -22.16
CA THR A 202 -21.67 -2.90 -23.02
C THR A 202 -20.21 -2.53 -23.05
N ASN A 203 -19.35 -3.46 -22.64
CA ASN A 203 -17.90 -3.25 -22.75
C ASN A 203 -17.52 -3.01 -24.22
N PRO A 204 -16.60 -2.08 -24.52
CA PRO A 204 -16.13 -1.83 -25.87
C PRO A 204 -15.41 -3.06 -26.41
N PRO A 205 -15.22 -3.17 -27.74
CA PRO A 205 -14.41 -4.23 -28.30
C PRO A 205 -12.98 -4.16 -27.72
N PRO A 206 -12.35 -5.34 -27.54
CA PRO A 206 -10.96 -5.41 -27.10
C PRO A 206 -10.05 -4.68 -28.09
N LEU A 207 -8.99 -4.07 -27.56
CA LEU A 207 -7.95 -3.49 -28.39
C LEU A 207 -7.06 -4.57 -29.02
N PRO A 208 -6.37 -4.26 -30.14
CA PRO A 208 -5.38 -5.16 -30.73
C PRO A 208 -4.34 -5.61 -29.69
N ALA A 209 -4.01 -6.90 -29.74
CA ALA A 209 -2.90 -7.48 -29.00
C ALA A 209 -1.60 -7.39 -29.83
N GLY A 210 -0.46 -7.58 -29.17
CA GLY A 210 0.85 -7.63 -29.82
C GLY A 210 1.62 -6.31 -29.77
N PRO A 211 2.74 -6.20 -30.52
CA PRO A 211 3.66 -5.09 -30.40
C PRO A 211 3.01 -3.74 -30.72
N ILE A 212 3.32 -2.73 -29.91
CA ILE A 212 2.92 -1.35 -30.15
C ILE A 212 3.72 -0.78 -31.34
N THR A 213 3.06 -0.08 -32.25
CA THR A 213 3.72 0.56 -33.39
C THR A 213 4.66 1.68 -32.93
N PRO A 214 5.75 1.99 -33.67
CA PRO A 214 6.64 3.10 -33.33
C PRO A 214 5.91 4.45 -33.18
N GLU A 215 4.90 4.70 -34.01
CA GLU A 215 4.09 5.93 -34.00
C GLU A 215 3.24 6.05 -32.74
N THR A 216 2.57 4.97 -32.34
CA THR A 216 1.77 4.95 -31.10
C THR A 216 2.68 5.01 -29.87
N ALA A 217 3.84 4.36 -29.89
CA ALA A 217 4.82 4.43 -28.81
C ALA A 217 5.40 5.86 -28.64
N ALA A 218 5.70 6.56 -29.74
CA ALA A 218 6.14 7.95 -29.71
C ALA A 218 5.03 8.87 -29.18
N SER A 219 3.79 8.67 -29.63
CA SER A 219 2.62 9.43 -29.14
C SER A 219 2.39 9.22 -27.64
N ALA A 220 2.46 7.96 -27.17
CA ALA A 220 2.35 7.62 -25.77
C ALA A 220 3.46 8.25 -24.92
N THR A 221 4.71 8.20 -25.39
CA THR A 221 5.85 8.81 -24.70
C THR A 221 5.69 10.33 -24.59
N GLY A 222 5.31 11.00 -25.69
CA GLY A 222 5.04 12.44 -25.69
C GLY A 222 3.90 12.83 -24.74
N LEU A 223 2.80 12.07 -24.74
CA LEU A 223 1.67 12.31 -23.85
C LEU A 223 2.04 12.07 -22.39
N MET A 224 2.80 11.02 -22.06
CA MET A 224 3.27 10.76 -20.69
C MET A 224 4.12 11.93 -20.17
N SER A 225 5.08 12.42 -20.97
CA SER A 225 5.91 13.57 -20.58
C SER A 225 5.08 14.84 -20.37
N ALA A 226 4.14 15.13 -21.28
CA ALA A 226 3.23 16.27 -21.14
C ALA A 226 2.31 16.15 -19.93
N ALA A 227 1.80 14.94 -19.65
CA ALA A 227 0.95 14.64 -18.50
C ALA A 227 1.71 14.81 -17.18
N ALA A 228 2.95 14.31 -17.10
CA ALA A 228 3.81 14.48 -15.93
C ALA A 228 4.13 15.96 -15.68
N GLY A 229 4.47 16.73 -16.72
CA GLY A 229 4.72 18.18 -16.61
C GLY A 229 3.47 18.97 -16.20
N ARG A 230 2.28 18.58 -16.70
CA ARG A 230 1.02 19.18 -16.25
C ARG A 230 0.72 18.84 -14.79
N LEU A 231 0.92 17.59 -14.38
CA LEU A 231 0.74 17.17 -12.99
C LEU A 231 1.71 17.91 -12.05
N ALA A 232 2.98 18.08 -12.44
CA ALA A 232 3.97 18.84 -11.67
C ALA A 232 3.55 20.30 -11.43
N ARG A 233 2.95 20.93 -12.46
CA ARG A 233 2.37 22.27 -12.34
C ARG A 233 1.19 22.30 -11.37
N LEU A 234 0.26 21.36 -11.50
CA LEU A 234 -0.91 21.26 -10.60
C LEU A 234 -0.50 21.02 -9.15
N LEU A 235 0.51 20.17 -8.92
CA LEU A 235 1.09 19.97 -7.59
C LEU A 235 1.65 21.29 -7.03
N SER A 236 2.38 22.04 -7.85
CA SER A 236 2.95 23.33 -7.44
C SER A 236 1.87 24.40 -7.18
N GLU A 237 0.80 24.43 -7.98
CA GLU A 237 -0.34 25.33 -7.79
C GLU A 237 -1.13 24.99 -6.52
N ALA A 238 -1.38 23.70 -6.26
CA ALA A 238 -2.01 23.24 -5.02
C ALA A 238 -1.15 23.55 -3.80
N ALA A 239 0.18 23.40 -3.92
CA ALA A 239 1.14 23.73 -2.87
C ALA A 239 1.26 25.25 -2.63
N TRP A 240 1.00 26.10 -3.62
CA TRP A 240 1.21 27.55 -3.53
C TRP A 240 0.43 28.24 -2.39
N HIS A 241 1.08 29.21 -1.73
CA HIS A 241 0.54 29.94 -0.55
C HIS A 241 0.43 31.47 -0.74
N GLY A 242 0.44 31.98 -1.98
CA GLY A 242 0.20 33.41 -2.25
C GLY A 242 1.41 34.34 -2.04
N HIS A 243 2.46 33.91 -1.33
CA HIS A 243 3.72 34.66 -1.15
C HIS A 243 4.94 33.74 -1.27
N PRO A 244 6.05 34.19 -1.89
CA PRO A 244 7.30 33.44 -1.88
C PRO A 244 7.89 33.41 -0.46
N PRO A 245 8.37 32.25 0.04
CA PRO A 245 9.00 32.19 1.35
C PRO A 245 10.31 32.98 1.35
N ALA A 246 10.56 33.70 2.45
CA ALA A 246 11.85 34.31 2.72
C ALA A 246 12.84 33.19 3.08
N SER A 247 13.77 32.90 2.16
CA SER A 247 14.87 31.93 2.28
C SER A 247 14.55 30.44 2.10
N ARG A 248 15.51 29.71 1.51
CA ARG A 248 15.53 28.25 1.42
C ARG A 248 15.62 27.70 2.84
N CYS A 249 14.55 27.09 3.34
CA CYS A 249 14.66 26.24 4.51
C CYS A 249 15.44 24.98 4.06
N ALA A 250 16.68 24.85 4.51
CA ALA A 250 17.44 23.63 4.31
C ALA A 250 16.64 22.48 4.94
N ARG A 251 16.24 21.50 4.13
CA ARG A 251 15.65 20.25 4.62
C ARG A 251 16.64 19.67 5.62
N THR A 252 16.28 19.59 6.89
CA THR A 252 17.20 19.00 7.86
C THR A 252 17.30 17.50 7.60
N PRO A 253 18.51 16.92 7.72
CA PRO A 253 18.96 15.83 6.86
C PRO A 253 18.88 14.46 7.56
N HIS A 254 18.83 13.41 6.74
CA HIS A 254 19.69 12.21 6.82
C HIS A 254 19.03 11.01 6.12
N LEU A 255 18.81 11.13 4.81
CA LEU A 255 19.11 10.00 3.94
C LEU A 255 20.34 10.47 3.17
N ALA A 256 21.51 9.99 3.59
CA ALA A 256 22.75 10.24 2.86
C ALA A 256 22.48 10.01 1.38
N HIS A 257 22.93 10.92 0.54
CA HIS A 257 22.79 10.90 -0.91
C HIS A 257 23.32 9.58 -1.50
N THR A 258 22.54 8.52 -1.41
CA THR A 258 22.51 7.47 -2.41
C THR A 258 21.36 7.86 -3.29
N SER A 259 21.67 8.22 -4.53
CA SER A 259 20.73 8.21 -5.65
C SER A 259 20.05 6.83 -5.66
N LEU A 260 18.97 6.71 -4.88
CA LEU A 260 18.00 5.65 -5.05
C LEU A 260 17.36 5.99 -6.38
N GLU A 261 17.84 5.35 -7.44
CA GLU A 261 17.11 5.32 -8.71
C GLU A 261 15.65 5.03 -8.35
N PRO A 262 14.70 5.89 -8.76
CA PRO A 262 13.31 5.70 -8.40
C PRO A 262 12.93 4.29 -8.83
N ALA A 263 12.41 3.49 -7.89
CA ALA A 263 12.07 2.10 -8.15
C ALA A 263 11.29 2.01 -9.46
N PRO A 264 11.68 1.16 -10.42
CA PRO A 264 10.74 0.85 -11.45
C PRO A 264 9.46 0.27 -10.86
N LEU A 265 8.40 0.42 -11.66
CA LEU A 265 7.03 0.12 -11.30
C LEU A 265 6.90 -1.40 -11.18
N TRP A 266 7.27 -1.91 -10.01
CA TRP A 266 7.64 -3.31 -9.89
C TRP A 266 6.66 -4.11 -9.07
N ARG A 267 6.44 -5.31 -9.62
CA ARG A 267 5.64 -6.42 -9.13
C ARG A 267 6.48 -7.24 -8.15
N PRO A 268 6.34 -7.02 -6.83
CA PRO A 268 7.25 -7.56 -5.82
C PRO A 268 7.15 -9.07 -5.65
N TYR A 269 6.07 -9.67 -6.16
CA TYR A 269 5.82 -11.11 -6.15
C TYR A 269 5.87 -11.70 -7.58
N GLY A 270 6.38 -10.93 -8.56
CA GLY A 270 6.44 -11.33 -9.96
C GLY A 270 5.09 -11.79 -10.51
N ALA A 271 5.08 -12.97 -11.14
CA ALA A 271 3.88 -13.59 -11.69
C ALA A 271 2.88 -14.11 -10.63
N ARG A 272 3.20 -14.01 -9.34
CA ARG A 272 2.28 -14.42 -8.25
C ARG A 272 1.36 -13.29 -7.80
N MET A 273 1.66 -12.03 -8.13
CA MET A 273 0.81 -10.89 -7.74
C MET A 273 -0.47 -10.90 -8.57
N LEU A 274 -1.64 -11.04 -7.94
CA LEU A 274 -2.93 -11.11 -8.64
C LEU A 274 -3.19 -9.84 -9.47
N GLY A 275 -2.82 -8.67 -8.94
CA GLY A 275 -2.92 -7.39 -9.64
C GLY A 275 -2.10 -7.28 -10.92
N ALA A 276 -1.00 -8.04 -10.98
CA ALA A 276 -0.09 -8.07 -12.12
C ALA A 276 -0.53 -9.01 -13.25
N LEU A 277 -1.60 -9.77 -13.03
CA LEU A 277 -2.15 -10.68 -14.03
C LEU A 277 -3.17 -9.96 -14.90
N ASP A 278 -3.27 -10.36 -16.16
CA ASP A 278 -4.45 -10.07 -16.97
C ASP A 278 -5.63 -10.97 -16.54
N ALA A 279 -6.84 -10.65 -17.01
CA ALA A 279 -8.05 -11.38 -16.63
C ALA A 279 -8.02 -12.88 -16.98
N SER A 280 -7.31 -13.28 -18.05
CA SER A 280 -7.21 -14.67 -18.46
C SER A 280 -6.29 -15.46 -17.53
N ALA A 281 -5.08 -14.94 -17.29
CA ALA A 281 -4.10 -15.53 -16.38
C ALA A 281 -4.64 -15.65 -14.96
N LEU A 282 -5.45 -14.69 -14.54
CA LEU A 282 -6.04 -14.65 -13.21
C LEU A 282 -7.18 -15.64 -13.01
N SER A 283 -8.05 -15.79 -14.01
CA SER A 283 -9.06 -16.86 -14.03
C SER A 283 -8.39 -18.25 -14.05
N ALA A 284 -7.28 -18.41 -14.77
CA ALA A 284 -6.48 -19.63 -14.74
C ALA A 284 -5.84 -19.86 -13.36
N ALA A 285 -5.33 -18.81 -12.71
CA ALA A 285 -4.74 -18.88 -11.37
C ALA A 285 -5.70 -19.45 -10.32
N ALA A 286 -6.93 -18.94 -10.26
CA ALA A 286 -7.94 -19.37 -9.31
C ALA A 286 -8.45 -20.81 -9.57
N SER A 287 -8.37 -21.28 -10.82
CA SER A 287 -8.82 -22.63 -11.22
C SER A 287 -7.81 -23.73 -10.89
N ARG A 288 -6.59 -23.40 -10.44
CA ARG A 288 -5.55 -24.39 -10.16
C ARG A 288 -5.91 -25.20 -8.90
N PRO A 289 -5.75 -26.54 -8.93
CA PRO A 289 -5.91 -27.35 -7.73
C PRO A 289 -5.03 -26.86 -6.59
N GLY A 290 -5.61 -26.65 -5.41
CA GLY A 290 -4.88 -26.14 -4.25
C GLY A 290 -4.53 -24.65 -4.28
N ALA A 291 -5.08 -23.87 -5.23
CA ALA A 291 -4.82 -22.43 -5.35
C ALA A 291 -5.03 -21.70 -4.02
N LEU A 292 -3.95 -21.11 -3.51
CA LEU A 292 -3.92 -20.33 -2.28
C LEU A 292 -3.73 -18.85 -2.60
N ALA A 293 -4.69 -18.02 -2.20
CA ALA A 293 -4.53 -16.58 -2.19
C ALA A 293 -4.00 -16.10 -0.84
N ILE A 294 -2.84 -15.46 -0.83
CA ILE A 294 -2.29 -14.77 0.33
C ILE A 294 -2.80 -13.33 0.29
N LEU A 295 -3.44 -12.86 1.34
CA LEU A 295 -3.88 -11.48 1.53
C LEU A 295 -2.97 -10.78 2.56
N PRO A 296 -2.01 -9.94 2.12
CA PRO A 296 -1.15 -9.24 3.05
C PRO A 296 -1.89 -8.10 3.76
N THR A 297 -1.68 -7.96 5.06
CA THR A 297 -2.21 -6.86 5.88
C THR A 297 -1.09 -6.28 6.74
N ALA A 298 -0.97 -4.96 6.74
CA ALA A 298 0.06 -4.21 7.46
C ALA A 298 -0.56 -3.00 8.17
N ALA A 299 0.28 -2.07 8.63
CA ALA A 299 -0.12 -0.74 9.03
C ALA A 299 0.89 0.33 8.59
N ILE A 300 0.45 1.59 8.70
CA ILE A 300 1.29 2.78 8.62
C ILE A 300 1.21 3.43 9.99
N GLU A 301 2.24 3.23 10.80
CA GLU A 301 2.24 3.60 12.21
C GLU A 301 3.63 3.98 12.70
N GLN A 302 3.67 4.83 13.71
CA GLN A 302 4.91 5.22 14.38
C GLN A 302 5.73 3.99 14.78
N HIS A 303 7.05 4.05 14.63
CA HIS A 303 7.99 3.01 15.09
C HIS A 303 9.16 3.68 15.83
N GLY A 304 8.84 4.62 16.70
CA GLY A 304 9.82 5.47 17.36
C GLY A 304 10.56 6.43 16.42
N PRO A 305 11.62 7.07 16.93
CA PRO A 305 12.35 8.11 16.19
C PRO A 305 13.39 7.54 15.20
N HIS A 306 13.75 6.26 15.29
CA HIS A 306 14.81 5.64 14.48
C HIS A 306 14.30 4.91 13.24
N LEU A 307 13.01 4.59 13.18
CA LEU A 307 12.39 3.88 12.07
C LEU A 307 11.30 4.72 11.39
N PRO A 308 11.03 4.46 10.11
CA PRO A 308 9.97 5.14 9.38
C PRO A 308 8.58 4.60 9.76
N VAL A 309 7.51 5.30 9.39
CA VAL A 309 6.14 4.83 9.71
C VAL A 309 5.65 3.65 8.86
N GLY A 310 6.43 3.22 7.85
CA GLY A 310 6.07 2.13 6.94
C GLY A 310 6.64 0.75 7.28
N VAL A 311 7.14 0.54 8.50
CA VAL A 311 7.89 -0.67 8.91
C VAL A 311 7.11 -1.96 8.66
N ASP A 312 5.88 -2.08 9.16
CA ASP A 312 5.08 -3.31 9.03
C ASP A 312 4.90 -3.73 7.57
N ALA A 313 4.62 -2.75 6.72
CA ALA A 313 4.45 -2.98 5.30
C ALA A 313 5.78 -3.42 4.68
N MET A 314 6.89 -2.77 4.98
CA MET A 314 8.20 -3.14 4.45
C MET A 314 8.64 -4.54 4.92
N ILE A 315 8.48 -4.86 6.19
CA ILE A 315 8.80 -6.18 6.75
C ILE A 315 7.94 -7.27 6.10
N GLY A 316 6.62 -7.07 6.05
CA GLY A 316 5.71 -8.04 5.46
C GLY A 316 6.01 -8.32 4.00
N GLN A 317 6.33 -7.28 3.24
CA GLN A 317 6.73 -7.38 1.85
C GLN A 317 8.05 -8.13 1.66
N GLY A 318 9.08 -7.74 2.41
CA GLY A 318 10.41 -8.32 2.31
C GLY A 318 10.43 -9.80 2.66
N LEU A 319 9.78 -10.18 3.77
CA LEU A 319 9.71 -11.57 4.21
C LEU A 319 8.91 -12.44 3.24
N LEU A 320 7.76 -11.96 2.77
CA LEU A 320 6.93 -12.71 1.83
C LEU A 320 7.63 -12.88 0.48
N ALA A 321 8.25 -11.83 -0.06
CA ALA A 321 9.01 -11.92 -1.32
C ALA A 321 10.11 -12.99 -1.24
N ARG A 322 10.93 -12.96 -0.18
CA ARG A 322 12.00 -13.96 0.05
C ARG A 322 11.48 -15.38 0.25
N ALA A 323 10.30 -15.54 0.85
CA ALA A 323 9.67 -16.85 0.98
C ALA A 323 9.17 -17.37 -0.37
N LEU A 324 8.55 -16.51 -1.19
CA LEU A 324 8.02 -16.87 -2.50
C LEU A 324 9.11 -17.21 -3.51
N GLU A 325 10.29 -16.58 -3.42
CA GLU A 325 11.49 -16.92 -4.22
C GLU A 325 11.96 -18.37 -4.02
N GLN A 326 11.68 -18.95 -2.85
CA GLN A 326 12.07 -20.33 -2.51
C GLN A 326 11.05 -21.37 -2.97
N LEU A 327 9.87 -20.94 -3.42
CA LEU A 327 8.82 -21.86 -3.87
C LEU A 327 9.03 -22.28 -5.33
N PRO A 328 8.70 -23.53 -5.69
CA PRO A 328 8.63 -23.96 -7.08
C PRO A 328 7.76 -23.02 -7.92
N HIS A 329 8.18 -22.72 -9.16
CA HIS A 329 7.48 -21.79 -10.05
C HIS A 329 6.01 -22.20 -10.31
N ASP A 330 5.73 -23.50 -10.29
CA ASP A 330 4.41 -24.10 -10.46
C ASP A 330 3.60 -24.26 -9.16
N CYS A 331 4.13 -23.84 -8.01
CA CYS A 331 3.36 -23.79 -6.76
C CYS A 331 2.15 -22.85 -6.93
N PRO A 332 0.90 -23.30 -6.67
CA PRO A 332 -0.31 -22.53 -6.97
C PRO A 332 -0.60 -21.48 -5.88
N VAL A 333 0.35 -20.58 -5.65
CA VAL A 333 0.27 -19.52 -4.63
C VAL A 333 0.31 -18.16 -5.30
N PHE A 334 -0.66 -17.33 -4.92
CA PHE A 334 -0.83 -15.99 -5.45
C PHE A 334 -1.03 -14.99 -4.31
N VAL A 335 -0.72 -13.72 -4.57
CA VAL A 335 -0.76 -12.66 -3.56
C VAL A 335 -1.72 -11.57 -4.03
N ALA A 336 -2.72 -11.28 -3.19
CA ALA A 336 -3.64 -10.16 -3.40
C ALA A 336 -2.93 -8.81 -3.14
N PRO A 337 -3.45 -7.70 -3.68
CA PRO A 337 -2.97 -6.37 -3.32
C PRO A 337 -2.97 -6.17 -1.80
N PRO A 338 -1.86 -5.65 -1.22
CA PRO A 338 -1.74 -5.54 0.23
C PRO A 338 -2.64 -4.44 0.80
N LEU A 339 -3.26 -4.71 1.95
CA LEU A 339 -3.88 -3.68 2.79
C LEU A 339 -2.77 -2.98 3.59
N LEU A 340 -2.26 -1.86 3.06
CA LEU A 340 -1.12 -1.15 3.65
C LEU A 340 -1.48 -0.37 4.91
N VAL A 341 -2.72 0.11 5.01
CA VAL A 341 -3.24 0.78 6.20
C VAL A 341 -4.19 -0.18 6.92
N GLY A 342 -3.98 -0.39 8.21
CA GLY A 342 -4.75 -1.29 9.05
C GLY A 342 -5.42 -0.58 10.22
N LYS A 343 -5.77 -1.35 11.25
CA LYS A 343 -6.23 -0.83 12.55
C LYS A 343 -4.99 -0.62 13.42
N SER A 344 -4.66 0.64 13.70
CA SER A 344 -3.52 1.07 14.51
C SER A 344 -3.91 2.17 15.52
N THR A 345 -5.05 1.98 16.19
CA THR A 345 -5.62 2.99 17.11
C THR A 345 -4.72 3.24 18.32
N GLU A 346 -3.99 2.22 18.76
CA GLU A 346 -2.99 2.28 19.83
C GLU A 346 -1.83 3.25 19.51
N HIS A 347 -1.60 3.58 18.23
CA HIS A 347 -0.56 4.51 17.77
C HIS A 347 -1.14 5.82 17.21
N ALA A 348 -2.47 6.03 17.29
CA ALA A 348 -3.16 7.17 16.68
C ALA A 348 -2.74 8.54 17.26
N ASP A 349 -2.11 8.53 18.43
CA ASP A 349 -1.59 9.70 19.13
C ASP A 349 -0.23 10.22 18.62
N PHE A 350 0.32 9.56 17.58
CA PHE A 350 1.62 9.88 17.00
C PHE A 350 1.48 10.36 15.55
N PRO A 351 2.09 11.51 15.18
CA PRO A 351 2.07 12.02 13.82
C PRO A 351 2.60 11.00 12.81
N GLY A 352 1.96 10.94 11.64
CA GLY A 352 2.33 10.01 10.57
C GLY A 352 1.58 8.68 10.61
N THR A 353 1.02 8.27 11.75
CA THR A 353 0.14 7.10 11.85
C THR A 353 -1.15 7.34 11.04
N LEU A 354 -1.49 6.36 10.19
CA LEU A 354 -2.77 6.28 9.51
C LEU A 354 -3.48 5.04 10.06
N SER A 355 -4.60 5.23 10.74
CA SER A 355 -5.37 4.13 11.33
C SER A 355 -6.79 4.13 10.82
N LEU A 356 -7.26 2.95 10.46
CA LEU A 356 -8.67 2.69 10.19
C LEU A 356 -9.39 2.26 11.48
N SER A 357 -10.69 2.52 11.54
CA SER A 357 -11.57 1.96 12.56
C SER A 357 -11.75 0.46 12.35
N THR A 358 -12.13 -0.27 13.41
CA THR A 358 -12.44 -1.70 13.32
C THR A 358 -13.51 -1.99 12.27
N ALA A 359 -14.53 -1.13 12.15
CA ALA A 359 -15.59 -1.28 11.17
C ALA A 359 -15.06 -1.12 9.74
N THR A 360 -14.32 -0.04 9.48
CA THR A 360 -13.74 0.26 8.16
C THR A 360 -12.74 -0.81 7.73
N PHE A 361 -11.81 -1.22 8.62
CA PHE A 361 -10.85 -2.28 8.31
C PHE A 361 -11.53 -3.63 8.07
N SER A 362 -12.52 -4.00 8.90
CA SER A 362 -13.31 -5.23 8.69
C SER A 362 -14.03 -5.21 7.34
N ALA A 363 -14.60 -4.07 6.95
CA ALA A 363 -15.30 -3.91 5.69
C ALA A 363 -14.36 -4.07 4.48
N MET A 364 -13.15 -3.50 4.56
CA MET A 364 -12.12 -3.72 3.55
C MET A 364 -11.74 -5.20 3.44
N VAL A 365 -11.49 -5.87 4.57
CA VAL A 365 -11.12 -7.30 4.58
C VAL A 365 -12.22 -8.17 3.99
N ARG A 366 -13.49 -7.93 4.34
CA ARG A 366 -14.62 -8.68 3.77
C ARG A 366 -14.72 -8.49 2.26
N ALA A 367 -14.63 -7.25 1.78
CA ALA A 367 -14.68 -6.97 0.35
C ALA A 367 -13.59 -7.72 -0.43
N GLN A 368 -12.35 -7.72 0.09
CA GLN A 368 -11.25 -8.47 -0.51
C GLN A 368 -11.51 -9.98 -0.53
N VAL A 369 -12.01 -10.55 0.58
CA VAL A 369 -12.31 -11.98 0.67
C VAL A 369 -13.45 -12.37 -0.26
N ASP A 370 -14.53 -11.58 -0.31
CA ASP A 370 -15.67 -11.83 -1.20
C ASP A 370 -15.25 -11.78 -2.67
N GLN A 371 -14.34 -10.89 -3.01
CA GLN A 371 -13.78 -10.83 -4.36
C GLN A 371 -12.91 -12.03 -4.68
N LEU A 372 -11.96 -12.38 -3.82
CA LEU A 372 -11.14 -13.59 -4.02
C LEU A 372 -12.03 -14.83 -4.20
N ARG A 373 -13.12 -14.94 -3.43
CA ARG A 373 -14.11 -16.00 -3.60
C ARG A 373 -14.86 -15.93 -4.92
N GLY A 374 -15.29 -14.74 -5.33
CA GLY A 374 -15.92 -14.48 -6.63
C GLY A 374 -15.04 -14.89 -7.81
N LEU A 375 -13.72 -14.84 -7.64
CA LEU A 375 -12.74 -15.31 -8.63
C LEU A 375 -12.54 -16.82 -8.65
N GLY A 376 -13.07 -17.53 -7.65
CA GLY A 376 -12.94 -18.98 -7.50
C GLY A 376 -11.90 -19.42 -6.46
N PHE A 377 -11.22 -18.51 -5.76
CA PHE A 377 -10.34 -18.91 -4.67
C PHE A 377 -11.14 -19.47 -3.48
N GLN A 378 -10.82 -20.70 -3.13
CA GLN A 378 -11.42 -21.41 -1.99
C GLN A 378 -10.49 -21.47 -0.78
N ARG A 379 -9.22 -21.08 -0.94
CA ARG A 379 -8.21 -21.07 0.12
C ARG A 379 -7.59 -19.69 0.21
N ILE A 380 -7.73 -19.06 1.37
CA ILE A 380 -7.20 -17.71 1.64
C ILE A 380 -6.36 -17.74 2.91
N ALA A 381 -5.18 -17.15 2.87
CA ALA A 381 -4.33 -16.98 4.05
C ALA A 381 -3.98 -15.50 4.26
N PHE A 382 -4.22 -14.99 5.45
CA PHE A 382 -3.77 -13.65 5.82
C PHE A 382 -2.29 -13.67 6.18
N TRP A 383 -1.49 -12.84 5.53
CA TRP A 383 -0.12 -12.56 5.93
C TRP A 383 -0.09 -11.21 6.63
N ASN A 384 -0.26 -11.25 7.96
CA ASN A 384 -0.37 -10.05 8.77
C ASN A 384 0.95 -9.73 9.47
N THR A 385 1.43 -8.49 9.34
CA THR A 385 2.67 -8.01 9.98
C THR A 385 2.46 -6.90 10.99
N HIS A 386 1.21 -6.61 11.35
CA HIS A 386 0.86 -5.64 12.39
C HIS A 386 0.10 -6.30 13.54
N GLY A 387 0.56 -6.17 14.77
CA GLY A 387 -0.10 -6.71 15.96
C GLY A 387 -1.57 -6.28 16.08
N GLY A 388 -1.85 -4.98 15.91
CA GLY A 388 -3.17 -4.37 16.12
C GLY A 388 -4.27 -4.89 15.20
N ASN A 389 -3.92 -5.31 13.98
CA ASN A 389 -4.84 -5.94 13.05
C ASN A 389 -5.38 -7.28 13.57
N SER A 390 -4.62 -8.00 14.39
CA SER A 390 -4.99 -9.35 14.87
C SER A 390 -6.28 -9.34 15.70
N ALA A 391 -6.52 -8.27 16.47
CA ALA A 391 -7.74 -8.09 17.25
C ALA A 391 -9.01 -7.99 16.37
N VAL A 392 -8.84 -7.61 15.10
CA VAL A 392 -9.94 -7.55 14.11
C VAL A 392 -9.97 -8.82 13.26
N LEU A 393 -8.81 -9.26 12.77
CA LEU A 393 -8.71 -10.37 11.83
C LEU A 393 -9.10 -11.72 12.45
N VAL A 394 -8.71 -12.01 13.69
CA VAL A 394 -9.00 -13.31 14.32
C VAL A 394 -10.50 -13.60 14.43
N PRO A 395 -11.34 -12.72 15.01
CA PRO A 395 -12.79 -12.95 15.02
C PRO A 395 -13.39 -12.94 13.61
N LEU A 396 -12.94 -12.03 12.74
CA LEU A 396 -13.44 -11.93 11.37
C LEU A 396 -13.16 -13.20 10.54
N ILE A 397 -11.97 -13.78 10.67
CA ILE A 397 -11.61 -15.05 10.03
C ILE A 397 -12.57 -16.17 10.45
N ARG A 398 -12.96 -16.23 11.74
CA ARG A 398 -13.93 -17.24 12.23
C ARG A 398 -15.29 -17.06 11.59
N GLU A 399 -15.75 -15.82 11.43
CA GLU A 399 -17.01 -15.54 10.74
C GLU A 399 -16.93 -15.91 9.26
N LEU A 400 -15.85 -15.50 8.57
CA LEU A 400 -15.65 -15.81 7.14
C LEU A 400 -15.51 -17.31 6.90
N GLN A 401 -14.90 -18.06 7.81
CA GLN A 401 -14.77 -19.52 7.73
C GLN A 401 -16.12 -20.26 7.71
N SER A 402 -17.21 -19.61 8.13
CA SER A 402 -18.57 -20.17 8.01
C SER A 402 -19.12 -20.15 6.58
N LEU A 403 -18.47 -19.41 5.67
CA LEU A 403 -18.88 -19.33 4.27
C LEU A 403 -18.64 -20.68 3.56
N PRO A 404 -19.64 -21.22 2.83
CA PRO A 404 -19.51 -22.50 2.15
C PRO A 404 -18.31 -22.54 1.20
N GLY A 405 -17.54 -23.64 1.28
CA GLY A 405 -16.41 -23.91 0.39
C GLY A 405 -15.15 -23.08 0.67
N LEU A 406 -15.12 -22.24 1.70
CA LEU A 406 -13.95 -21.44 2.06
C LEU A 406 -13.10 -22.14 3.13
N ARG A 407 -11.78 -22.13 2.94
CA ARG A 407 -10.78 -22.38 3.98
C ARG A 407 -9.97 -21.11 4.16
N ILE A 408 -10.01 -20.54 5.36
CA ILE A 408 -9.38 -19.25 5.63
C ILE A 408 -8.66 -19.27 6.98
N GLY A 409 -7.50 -18.61 7.04
CA GLY A 409 -6.70 -18.60 8.25
C GLY A 409 -5.60 -17.55 8.27
N MET A 410 -4.91 -17.45 9.40
CA MET A 410 -3.74 -16.60 9.56
C MET A 410 -2.47 -17.39 9.25
N LEU A 411 -1.64 -16.88 8.36
CA LEU A 411 -0.32 -17.42 8.07
C LEU A 411 0.68 -16.90 9.11
N GLN A 412 1.29 -17.81 9.83
CA GLN A 412 2.35 -17.53 10.80
C GLN A 412 3.70 -17.89 10.19
N HIS A 413 4.74 -17.08 10.38
CA HIS A 413 6.08 -17.41 9.90
C HIS A 413 6.70 -18.56 10.71
N GLY A 414 6.47 -18.59 12.02
CA GLY A 414 6.87 -19.69 12.90
C GLY A 414 8.37 -19.79 13.18
N PHE A 415 9.12 -18.73 12.86
CA PHE A 415 10.49 -18.54 13.36
C PHE A 415 10.42 -17.75 14.67
N LYS A 416 11.29 -18.09 15.63
CA LYS A 416 11.44 -17.32 16.87
C LYS A 416 12.90 -16.87 16.97
N PRO A 417 13.18 -15.56 16.97
CA PRO A 417 14.54 -15.07 17.15
C PRO A 417 15.08 -15.42 18.53
N GLU A 418 16.39 -15.57 18.62
CA GLU A 418 17.10 -15.59 19.90
C GLU A 418 17.32 -14.14 20.34
N GLN A 419 16.70 -13.76 21.45
CA GLN A 419 16.76 -12.41 22.02
C GLN A 419 16.97 -12.51 23.53
N SER A 420 17.30 -11.39 24.17
CA SER A 420 17.35 -11.34 25.63
C SER A 420 15.99 -11.79 26.22
N PRO A 421 15.96 -12.42 27.41
CA PRO A 421 14.70 -12.80 28.04
C PRO A 421 13.74 -11.62 28.20
N GLN A 422 14.27 -10.43 28.51
CA GLN A 422 13.50 -9.20 28.69
C GLN A 422 12.82 -8.77 27.37
N GLU A 423 13.57 -8.76 26.27
CA GLU A 423 13.03 -8.46 24.94
C GLU A 423 11.99 -9.49 24.52
N ALA A 424 12.27 -10.79 24.69
CA ALA A 424 11.35 -11.86 24.32
C ALA A 424 10.03 -11.87 25.11
N ALA A 425 10.01 -11.26 26.30
CA ALA A 425 8.84 -11.23 27.17
C ALA A 425 8.07 -9.90 27.15
N CYS A 426 8.76 -8.78 26.89
CA CYS A 426 8.20 -7.44 27.04
C CYS A 426 8.43 -6.52 25.83
N GLY A 427 9.30 -6.90 24.90
CA GLY A 427 9.51 -6.20 23.63
C GLY A 427 8.52 -6.70 22.58
N PHE A 428 7.85 -5.76 21.90
CA PHE A 428 6.88 -6.11 20.86
C PHE A 428 6.65 -5.04 19.79
N HIS A 429 7.28 -3.86 19.90
CA HIS A 429 7.08 -2.79 18.92
C HIS A 429 8.28 -1.83 18.85
N ALA A 430 8.78 -1.61 17.64
CA ALA A 430 10.00 -0.89 17.29
C ALA A 430 11.27 -1.36 18.04
N GLY A 431 11.26 -2.57 18.60
CA GLY A 431 12.34 -3.16 19.37
C GLY A 431 13.45 -3.78 18.50
N GLU A 432 14.18 -4.74 19.07
CA GLU A 432 15.32 -5.38 18.41
C GLU A 432 14.90 -6.09 17.12
N TRP A 433 13.78 -6.83 17.17
CA TRP A 433 13.25 -7.62 16.05
C TRP A 433 13.03 -6.77 14.79
N GLU A 434 12.16 -5.77 14.88
CA GLU A 434 11.76 -4.96 13.72
C GLU A 434 12.92 -4.09 13.22
N THR A 435 13.71 -3.55 14.15
CA THR A 435 14.89 -2.74 13.80
C THR A 435 15.92 -3.59 13.06
N ALA A 436 16.19 -4.82 13.51
CA ALA A 436 17.12 -5.73 12.82
C ALA A 436 16.60 -6.11 11.44
N LEU A 437 15.33 -6.48 11.29
CA LEU A 437 14.73 -6.78 9.99
C LEU A 437 14.82 -5.59 9.04
N MET A 438 14.57 -4.38 9.52
CA MET A 438 14.69 -3.15 8.72
C MET A 438 16.13 -2.85 8.32
N LEU A 439 17.13 -3.13 9.17
CA LEU A 439 18.55 -3.02 8.81
C LEU A 439 18.95 -3.97 7.68
N ALA A 440 18.27 -5.11 7.54
CA ALA A 440 18.52 -6.03 6.41
C ALA A 440 17.70 -5.66 5.17
N LEU A 441 16.44 -5.25 5.32
CA LEU A 441 15.51 -5.05 4.22
C LEU A 441 15.58 -3.66 3.59
N ALA A 442 15.78 -2.63 4.42
CA ALA A 442 15.76 -1.22 4.05
C ALA A 442 16.73 -0.38 4.92
N PRO A 443 18.04 -0.72 4.97
CA PRO A 443 19.00 -0.10 5.89
C PRO A 443 19.08 1.41 5.77
N VAL A 444 18.86 1.95 4.56
CA VAL A 444 18.91 3.40 4.31
C VAL A 444 17.88 4.15 5.13
N LEU A 445 16.73 3.54 5.46
CA LEU A 445 15.65 4.18 6.21
C LEU A 445 15.82 4.07 7.73
N VAL A 446 16.89 3.44 8.22
CA VAL A 446 17.10 3.22 9.66
C VAL A 446 18.11 4.24 10.19
N ASN A 447 17.68 5.07 11.14
CA ASN A 447 18.57 5.99 11.85
C ASN A 447 18.94 5.43 13.23
N GLN A 448 19.90 4.51 13.26
CA GLN A 448 20.35 3.84 14.49
C GLN A 448 20.81 4.80 15.60
N ALA A 449 21.30 6.00 15.25
CA ALA A 449 21.70 6.99 16.26
C ALA A 449 20.52 7.50 17.11
N ARG A 450 19.28 7.28 16.66
CA ARG A 450 18.05 7.62 17.37
C ARG A 450 17.44 6.41 18.07
N ALA A 451 18.03 5.21 17.95
CA ALA A 451 17.51 4.01 18.58
C ALA A 451 17.49 4.17 20.11
N SER A 452 16.48 3.60 20.75
CA SER A 452 16.29 3.69 22.19
C SER A 452 15.80 2.38 22.76
N CYS A 453 15.90 2.26 24.09
CA CYS A 453 15.44 1.10 24.85
C CYS A 453 14.38 1.57 25.84
N HIS A 454 13.20 0.96 25.78
CA HIS A 454 12.12 1.23 26.71
C HIS A 454 11.22 0.02 26.86
N TYR A 455 10.95 -0.38 28.09
CA TYR A 455 10.03 -1.47 28.40
C TYR A 455 8.96 -1.00 29.39
N PRO A 456 7.67 -1.26 29.12
CA PRO A 456 6.58 -0.88 30.03
C PRO A 456 6.52 -1.79 31.27
N ALA A 457 7.20 -2.94 31.23
CA ALA A 457 7.30 -3.90 32.33
C ALA A 457 8.69 -4.54 32.37
N ARG A 458 9.10 -5.00 33.55
CA ARG A 458 10.35 -5.76 33.73
C ARG A 458 10.03 -7.21 34.04
N LEU A 459 10.87 -8.13 33.61
CA LEU A 459 10.71 -9.56 33.94
C LEU A 459 10.73 -9.81 35.45
N GLU A 460 11.62 -9.12 36.16
CA GLU A 460 11.80 -9.22 37.61
C GLU A 460 10.60 -8.66 38.38
N ASP A 461 9.80 -7.81 37.74
CA ASP A 461 8.56 -7.27 38.28
C ASP A 461 7.37 -7.93 37.57
N ALA A 462 6.89 -9.03 38.18
CA ALA A 462 5.79 -9.81 37.64
C ALA A 462 4.50 -9.01 37.44
N GLY A 463 4.39 -7.80 38.01
CA GLY A 463 3.33 -6.78 37.87
C GLY A 463 2.00 -7.29 37.32
N GLU A 464 0.93 -7.23 38.12
CA GLU A 464 -0.37 -7.82 37.77
C GLU A 464 -0.98 -7.32 36.44
N LEU A 465 -0.52 -6.18 35.92
CA LEU A 465 -0.98 -5.55 34.69
C LEU A 465 0.14 -5.48 33.64
N ARG A 466 -0.09 -6.04 32.45
CA ARG A 466 0.77 -5.80 31.26
C ARG A 466 -0.07 -5.60 29.98
N PRO A 467 0.47 -4.89 28.98
CA PRO A 467 -0.21 -4.68 27.70
C PRO A 467 -0.55 -5.99 26.98
N VAL A 468 0.33 -7.00 27.11
CA VAL A 468 0.22 -8.32 26.47
C VAL A 468 0.80 -9.39 27.42
N GLY A 469 0.24 -10.61 27.39
CA GLY A 469 0.86 -11.79 28.00
C GLY A 469 0.83 -11.87 29.54
N ALA A 470 0.12 -10.97 30.23
CA ALA A 470 -0.11 -11.04 31.67
C ALA A 470 -1.42 -11.74 32.05
N ALA A 471 -1.56 -12.06 33.35
CA ALA A 471 -2.79 -12.61 33.94
C ALA A 471 -3.99 -11.68 33.76
N LEU A 472 -3.77 -10.36 33.80
CA LEU A 472 -4.75 -9.34 33.48
C LEU A 472 -4.16 -8.38 32.43
N THR A 473 -4.75 -8.37 31.24
CA THR A 473 -4.41 -7.43 30.16
C THR A 473 -5.32 -6.22 30.22
N PHE A 474 -4.76 -5.01 30.17
CA PHE A 474 -5.52 -3.76 30.14
C PHE A 474 -5.55 -3.15 28.73
N GLY A 475 -6.53 -2.30 28.44
CA GLY A 475 -6.53 -1.51 27.21
C GLY A 475 -5.52 -0.38 27.32
N TRP A 476 -4.66 -0.22 26.32
CA TRP A 476 -3.53 0.72 26.34
C TRP A 476 -3.47 1.56 25.07
N SER A 477 -2.94 2.76 25.20
CA SER A 477 -2.39 3.54 24.08
C SER A 477 -0.87 3.56 24.20
N THR A 478 -0.18 3.69 23.07
CA THR A 478 1.29 3.74 23.07
C THR A 478 1.80 4.94 23.84
N ARG A 479 1.08 6.09 23.79
CA ARG A 479 1.46 7.30 24.52
C ARG A 479 1.57 7.04 26.03
N ASP A 480 0.69 6.21 26.58
CA ASP A 480 0.62 5.95 28.02
C ASP A 480 1.78 5.06 28.51
N ILE A 481 2.26 4.16 27.65
CA ILE A 481 3.22 3.12 28.05
C ILE A 481 4.62 3.30 27.45
N ALA A 482 4.75 4.10 26.39
CA ALA A 482 5.99 4.36 25.67
C ALA A 482 5.97 5.77 25.05
N PRO A 483 6.42 6.82 25.77
CA PRO A 483 6.36 8.19 25.28
C PRO A 483 7.11 8.44 23.96
N ALA A 484 8.21 7.73 23.74
CA ALA A 484 8.99 7.78 22.50
C ALA A 484 8.47 6.79 21.43
N GLY A 485 7.47 5.98 21.75
CA GLY A 485 6.85 5.02 20.86
C GLY A 485 7.56 3.67 20.74
N VAL A 486 8.75 3.49 21.33
CA VAL A 486 9.49 2.22 21.33
C VAL A 486 9.08 1.36 22.53
N ILE A 487 8.78 0.08 22.28
CA ILE A 487 8.48 -0.95 23.29
C ILE A 487 9.36 -2.17 23.01
N GLY A 488 10.59 -2.11 23.54
CA GLY A 488 11.67 -3.04 23.29
C GLY A 488 13.04 -2.34 23.39
N ASP A 489 14.10 -3.07 23.04
CA ASP A 489 15.46 -2.53 22.92
C ASP A 489 15.96 -2.48 21.47
N ALA A 490 15.75 -1.35 20.81
CA ALA A 490 16.24 -1.14 19.45
C ALA A 490 17.77 -1.03 19.36
N THR A 491 18.48 -0.78 20.47
CA THR A 491 19.93 -0.56 20.48
C THR A 491 20.73 -1.85 20.30
N LEU A 492 20.10 -3.00 20.52
CA LEU A 492 20.69 -4.33 20.33
C LEU A 492 20.60 -4.81 18.87
N ALA A 493 19.81 -4.12 18.03
CA ALA A 493 19.62 -4.53 16.65
C ALA A 493 20.90 -4.35 15.83
N THR A 494 21.27 -5.40 15.09
CA THR A 494 22.42 -5.37 14.17
C THR A 494 22.01 -5.84 12.78
N THR A 495 22.76 -5.41 11.75
CA THR A 495 22.57 -5.92 10.38
C THR A 495 22.72 -7.44 10.31
N ALA A 496 23.66 -8.01 11.08
CA ALA A 496 23.87 -9.45 11.12
C ALA A 496 22.66 -10.21 11.69
N HIS A 497 22.05 -9.71 12.78
CA HIS A 497 20.77 -10.25 13.28
C HIS A 497 19.69 -10.17 12.20
N GLY A 498 19.57 -9.01 11.55
CA GLY A 498 18.61 -8.78 10.47
C GLY A 498 18.72 -9.78 9.33
N GLU A 499 19.91 -9.96 8.78
CA GLU A 499 20.15 -10.88 7.65
C GLU A 499 19.84 -12.33 8.03
N ALA A 500 20.29 -12.77 9.21
CA ALA A 500 20.03 -14.11 9.71
C ALA A 500 18.54 -14.35 9.95
N TRP A 501 17.85 -13.41 10.59
CA TRP A 501 16.44 -13.53 10.93
C TRP A 501 15.53 -13.44 9.71
N VAL A 502 15.84 -12.57 8.74
CA VAL A 502 15.13 -12.52 7.45
C VAL A 502 15.24 -13.88 6.74
N ALA A 503 16.45 -14.43 6.64
CA ALA A 503 16.68 -15.70 5.96
C ALA A 503 15.94 -16.87 6.65
N ALA A 504 16.06 -16.98 7.97
CA ALA A 504 15.41 -18.04 8.74
C ALA A 504 13.88 -17.95 8.70
N THR A 505 13.35 -16.72 8.80
CA THR A 505 11.91 -16.45 8.73
C THR A 505 11.35 -16.76 7.35
N ALA A 506 12.03 -16.34 6.29
CA ALA A 506 11.62 -16.61 4.92
C ALA A 506 11.61 -18.12 4.62
N ASN A 507 12.61 -18.87 5.08
CA ASN A 507 12.65 -20.32 4.94
C ASN A 507 11.48 -21.01 5.68
N ALA A 508 11.24 -20.64 6.94
CA ALA A 508 10.12 -21.19 7.72
C ALA A 508 8.76 -20.85 7.07
N LEU A 509 8.60 -19.62 6.58
CA LEU A 509 7.41 -19.17 5.87
C LEU A 509 7.20 -19.91 4.55
N ALA A 510 8.25 -20.10 3.74
CA ALA A 510 8.19 -20.85 2.50
C ALA A 510 7.72 -22.30 2.72
N GLY A 511 8.27 -22.98 3.74
CA GLY A 511 7.85 -24.33 4.10
C GLY A 511 6.37 -24.42 4.47
N ARG A 512 5.86 -23.43 5.22
CA ARG A 512 4.42 -23.36 5.60
C ARG A 512 3.52 -23.07 4.40
N ILE A 513 3.89 -22.11 3.55
CA ILE A 513 3.15 -21.81 2.32
C ILE A 513 3.09 -23.06 1.43
N ALA A 514 4.23 -23.73 1.22
CA ALA A 514 4.29 -24.95 0.42
C ALA A 514 3.41 -26.07 0.99
N ALA A 515 3.31 -26.20 2.32
CA ALA A 515 2.43 -27.17 2.96
C ALA A 515 0.95 -26.85 2.74
N LEU A 516 0.55 -25.57 2.81
CA LEU A 516 -0.83 -25.12 2.61
C LEU A 516 -1.28 -25.19 1.14
N ALA A 517 -0.33 -25.04 0.21
CA ALA A 517 -0.57 -25.09 -1.23
C ALA A 517 -0.66 -26.52 -1.80
N ARG A 518 -0.47 -27.56 -0.97
CA ARG A 518 -0.63 -28.95 -1.42
C ARG A 518 -2.11 -29.25 -1.75
N PRO A 519 -2.40 -30.04 -2.81
CA PRO A 519 -3.76 -30.35 -3.24
C PRO A 519 -4.67 -30.84 -2.12
#